data_AF-A0A9W5WW78-F1
#
_entry.id   AF-A0A9W5WW78-F1
#
_cell.length_a   1.000
_cell.length_b   1.000
_cell.length_c   1.000
_cell.angle_alpha   90.00
_cell.angle_beta   90.00
_cell.angle_gamma   90.00
#
_symmetry.space_group_name_H-M   'P 1'
#
loop_
_entity.id
_entity.type
_entity.pdbx_description
1 polymer ?
#
loop_
_entity_poly.entity_id
_entity_poly.type
_entity_poly.pdbx_seq_one_letter_code
_entity_poly.pdbx_strand_id
1 'polypeptide(L)'
;MKFNTTSTFKGLVNSLGNINRLKPSTRTNLLDAYKITPLNKKHAHVALYAGDWTKINCDCIHFHDEGTLRRQLVLARIAKYDPELKEVSEQSMSGDSNPEEQFKILRINNYMPHIRLVSYGNLVGIGNALALQQLKSLLVPLETSGKSDYDSLVLMMQYAKQLGMLERVILCTEDNNTWSILNKLLMS
;
A
#
# COMPACT_ATOMS: atom_id res chain seq x y z
N MET A 1 6.42 19.69 -41.75
CA MET A 1 5.56 18.87 -40.87
C MET A 1 5.33 19.63 -39.57
N LYS A 2 4.10 20.11 -39.33
CA LYS A 2 3.73 20.73 -38.05
C LYS A 2 2.99 19.69 -37.23
N PHE A 3 3.54 19.31 -36.08
CA PHE A 3 2.86 18.41 -35.14
C PHE A 3 1.83 19.23 -34.34
N ASN A 4 0.55 18.99 -34.62
CA ASN A 4 -0.56 19.52 -33.82
C ASN A 4 -0.80 18.59 -32.63
N THR A 5 -0.19 18.88 -31.48
CA THR A 5 -0.48 18.21 -30.20
C THR A 5 -1.36 19.11 -29.34
N THR A 6 -2.67 19.14 -29.62
CA THR A 6 -3.64 19.84 -28.73
C THR A 6 -4.98 19.13 -28.57
N SER A 7 -5.11 17.88 -29.01
CA SER A 7 -6.42 17.18 -29.06
C SER A 7 -6.60 16.00 -28.09
N THR A 8 -5.62 15.66 -27.25
CA THR A 8 -5.73 14.50 -26.34
C THR A 8 -6.14 14.85 -24.92
N PHE A 9 -5.75 16.03 -24.41
CA PHE A 9 -6.08 16.41 -23.02
C PHE A 9 -7.55 16.82 -22.83
N LYS A 10 -8.13 17.53 -23.80
CA LYS A 10 -9.58 17.89 -23.78
C LYS A 10 -10.49 16.66 -23.89
N GLY A 11 -10.07 15.63 -24.62
CA GLY A 11 -10.81 14.36 -24.72
C GLY A 11 -10.87 13.61 -23.39
N LEU A 12 -9.79 13.62 -22.61
CA LEU A 12 -9.72 13.03 -21.27
C LEU A 12 -10.60 13.78 -20.25
N VAL A 13 -10.61 15.11 -20.28
CA VAL A 13 -11.45 15.91 -19.37
C VAL A 13 -12.94 15.73 -19.66
N ASN A 14 -13.31 15.50 -20.93
CA ASN A 14 -14.70 15.24 -21.32
C ASN A 14 -15.13 13.79 -21.07
N SER A 15 -14.23 12.79 -21.13
CA SER A 15 -14.55 11.40 -20.76
C SER A 15 -14.64 11.20 -19.24
N LEU A 16 -14.03 12.09 -18.45
CA LEU A 16 -14.18 12.21 -17.00
C LEU A 16 -15.44 12.98 -16.58
N GLY A 17 -16.44 13.05 -17.46
CA GLY A 17 -17.74 13.67 -17.20
C GLY A 17 -18.29 13.25 -15.82
N ASN A 18 -18.50 14.26 -14.96
CA ASN A 18 -19.11 14.16 -13.63
C ASN A 18 -18.28 13.57 -12.46
N ILE A 19 -16.98 13.85 -12.37
CA ILE A 19 -16.22 13.63 -11.11
C ILE A 19 -16.85 14.38 -9.91
N ASN A 20 -17.51 15.52 -10.16
CA ASN A 20 -18.22 16.29 -9.12
C ASN A 20 -19.43 15.57 -8.49
N ARG A 21 -19.91 14.45 -9.06
CA ARG A 21 -21.01 13.64 -8.50
C ARG A 21 -20.52 12.49 -7.61
N LEU A 22 -19.23 12.19 -7.59
CA LEU A 22 -18.65 11.22 -6.66
C LEU A 22 -18.44 11.91 -5.31
N LYS A 23 -19.53 12.14 -4.56
CA LYS A 23 -19.40 12.40 -3.12
C LYS A 23 -18.85 11.11 -2.50
N PRO A 24 -17.74 11.13 -1.75
CA PRO A 24 -17.32 9.98 -0.98
C PRO A 24 -18.49 9.59 -0.09
N SER A 25 -19.03 8.38 -0.26
CA SER A 25 -20.06 7.88 0.64
C SER A 25 -19.41 7.72 2.01
N THR A 26 -19.64 8.69 2.90
CA THR A 26 -19.03 8.79 4.24
C THR A 26 -19.58 7.80 5.27
N ARG A 27 -20.05 6.63 4.82
CA ARG A 27 -20.35 5.48 5.67
C ARG A 27 -19.82 4.21 5.05
N THR A 28 -18.51 4.07 5.04
CA THR A 28 -17.86 2.76 4.92
C THR A 28 -17.60 2.26 6.34
N ASN A 29 -18.12 1.07 6.67
CA ASN A 29 -17.70 0.37 7.88
C ASN A 29 -16.21 0.07 7.73
N LEU A 30 -15.36 0.82 8.43
CA LEU A 30 -13.92 0.58 8.42
C LEU A 30 -13.64 -0.77 9.07
N LEU A 31 -12.80 -1.56 8.41
CA LEU A 31 -12.30 -2.82 8.93
C LEU A 31 -11.01 -2.55 9.68
N ASP A 32 -10.98 -2.96 10.94
CA ASP A 32 -9.76 -2.90 11.72
C ASP A 32 -8.79 -4.00 11.27
N ALA A 33 -7.55 -3.63 10.93
CA ALA A 33 -6.50 -4.57 10.57
C ALA A 33 -6.37 -5.71 11.59
N TYR A 34 -6.50 -5.42 12.88
CA TYR A 34 -6.38 -6.42 13.94
C TYR A 34 -7.49 -7.48 13.89
N LYS A 35 -8.66 -7.12 13.35
CA LYS A 35 -9.82 -8.01 13.21
C LYS A 35 -9.78 -8.87 11.95
N ILE A 36 -8.89 -8.57 10.99
CA ILE A 36 -8.74 -9.40 9.80
C ILE A 36 -8.09 -10.72 10.22
N THR A 37 -8.81 -11.82 10.01
CA THR A 37 -8.42 -13.13 10.54
C THR A 37 -7.33 -13.76 9.69
N PRO A 38 -6.25 -14.29 10.30
CA PRO A 38 -5.25 -15.05 9.57
C PRO A 38 -5.82 -16.42 9.18
N LEU A 39 -5.51 -16.87 7.96
CA LEU A 39 -5.97 -18.18 7.50
C LEU A 39 -5.03 -19.31 7.96
N ASN A 40 -3.78 -19.00 8.29
CA ASN A 40 -2.74 -19.98 8.59
C ASN A 40 -2.25 -19.84 10.04
N LYS A 41 -2.19 -20.96 10.79
CA LYS A 41 -1.73 -20.97 12.19
C LYS A 41 -0.21 -20.76 12.35
N LYS A 42 0.59 -21.27 11.41
CA LYS A 42 2.06 -21.13 11.42
C LYS A 42 2.50 -19.69 11.19
N HIS A 43 1.75 -18.96 10.36
CA HIS A 43 1.98 -17.56 10.03
C HIS A 43 0.78 -16.70 10.43
N ALA A 44 0.40 -16.74 11.72
CA ALA A 44 -0.81 -16.10 12.25
C ALA A 44 -0.80 -14.57 12.19
N HIS A 45 0.38 -13.95 11.97
CA HIS A 45 0.49 -12.52 11.72
C HIS A 45 0.09 -12.15 10.28
N VAL A 46 0.18 -13.06 9.32
CA VAL A 46 -0.18 -12.80 7.92
C VAL A 46 -1.68 -13.01 7.70
N ALA A 47 -2.34 -12.01 7.14
CA ALA A 47 -3.73 -12.07 6.71
C ALA A 47 -3.85 -11.72 5.23
N LEU A 48 -4.77 -12.38 4.53
CA LEU A 48 -5.12 -12.07 3.15
C LEU A 48 -6.51 -11.43 3.14
N TYR A 49 -6.65 -10.31 2.48
CA TYR A 49 -7.93 -9.63 2.32
C TYR A 49 -8.24 -9.40 0.85
N ALA A 50 -9.48 -9.73 0.46
CA ALA A 50 -9.99 -9.52 -0.88
C ALA A 50 -10.94 -8.31 -0.89
N GLY A 51 -10.55 -7.22 -1.53
CA GLY A 51 -11.38 -6.02 -1.67
C GLY A 51 -10.62 -4.71 -1.48
N ASP A 52 -11.39 -3.64 -1.25
CA ASP A 52 -10.88 -2.27 -1.17
C ASP A 52 -10.03 -2.04 0.09
N TRP A 53 -8.72 -1.87 -0.11
CA TRP A 53 -7.73 -1.62 0.95
C TRP A 53 -7.96 -0.28 1.68
N THR A 54 -8.62 0.69 1.05
CA THR A 54 -8.87 2.02 1.61
C THR A 54 -9.89 2.02 2.76
N LYS A 55 -10.51 0.85 3.02
CA LYS A 55 -11.42 0.65 4.15
C LYS A 55 -10.73 0.04 5.38
N ILE A 56 -9.44 -0.28 5.28
CA ILE A 56 -8.70 -0.97 6.34
C ILE A 56 -7.97 0.07 7.19
N ASN A 57 -8.27 0.08 8.49
CA ASN A 57 -7.52 0.86 9.47
C ASN A 57 -6.27 0.08 9.90
N CYS A 58 -5.09 0.63 9.65
CA CYS A 58 -3.80 0.06 10.01
C CYS A 58 -2.79 1.15 10.39
N ASP A 59 -1.67 0.76 11.00
CA ASP A 59 -0.65 1.72 11.43
C ASP A 59 0.11 2.30 10.24
N CYS A 60 0.48 1.47 9.27
CA CYS A 60 1.24 1.86 8.09
C CYS A 60 0.78 1.14 6.82
N ILE A 61 0.74 1.87 5.69
CA ILE A 61 0.53 1.31 4.35
C ILE A 61 1.85 1.31 3.59
N HIS A 62 2.20 0.18 2.99
CA HIS A 62 3.41 0.02 2.20
C HIS A 62 3.11 0.08 0.70
N PHE A 63 3.78 0.98 -0.01
CA PHE A 63 3.81 1.02 -1.47
C PHE A 63 5.11 0.44 -2.00
N HIS A 64 5.06 -0.22 -3.15
CA HIS A 64 6.24 -0.88 -3.73
C HIS A 64 7.43 0.06 -3.89
N ASP A 65 7.17 1.26 -4.41
CA ASP A 65 8.19 2.27 -4.69
C ASP A 65 7.61 3.69 -4.53
N GLU A 66 8.51 4.69 -4.59
CA GLU A 66 8.12 6.10 -4.48
C GLU A 66 7.17 6.53 -5.61
N GLY A 67 7.37 6.00 -6.83
CA GLY A 67 6.52 6.32 -7.98
C GLY A 67 5.06 5.88 -7.77
N THR A 68 4.88 4.75 -7.11
CA THR A 68 3.59 4.18 -6.72
C THR A 68 2.92 5.03 -5.67
N LEU A 69 3.64 5.43 -4.61
CA LEU A 69 3.14 6.38 -3.63
C LEU A 69 2.74 7.70 -4.30
N ARG A 70 3.59 8.29 -5.14
CA ARG A 70 3.31 9.54 -5.86
C ARG A 70 2.04 9.45 -6.70
N ARG A 71 1.83 8.34 -7.42
CA ARG A 71 0.59 8.09 -8.18
C ARG A 71 -0.63 8.10 -7.27
N GLN A 72 -0.58 7.44 -6.12
CA GLN A 72 -1.68 7.44 -5.16
C GLN A 72 -1.98 8.82 -4.57
N LEU A 73 -0.95 9.62 -4.29
CA LEU A 73 -1.12 11.00 -3.83
C LEU A 73 -1.80 11.88 -4.88
N VAL A 74 -1.48 11.69 -6.17
CA VAL A 74 -2.16 12.39 -7.26
C VAL A 74 -3.63 11.99 -7.34
N LEU A 75 -3.93 10.69 -7.26
CA LEU A 75 -5.31 10.20 -7.27
C LEU A 75 -6.12 10.74 -6.08
N ALA A 76 -5.50 10.82 -4.89
CA ALA A 76 -6.14 11.41 -3.72
C ALA A 76 -6.43 12.90 -3.90
N ARG A 77 -5.51 13.67 -4.51
CA ARG A 77 -5.76 15.08 -4.87
C ARG A 77 -6.92 15.25 -5.84
N ILE A 78 -7.01 14.38 -6.85
CA ILE A 78 -8.16 14.34 -7.77
C ILE A 78 -9.46 14.05 -7.00
N ALA A 79 -9.39 13.18 -6.00
CA ALA A 79 -10.51 12.85 -5.10
C ALA A 79 -10.77 13.92 -4.01
N LYS A 80 -10.13 15.10 -4.09
CA LYS A 80 -10.29 16.24 -3.16
C LYS A 80 -9.73 16.00 -1.75
N TYR A 81 -8.83 15.04 -1.59
CA TYR A 81 -7.92 14.99 -0.44
C TYR A 81 -6.71 15.89 -0.69
N ASP A 82 -6.03 16.35 0.36
CA ASP A 82 -4.83 17.21 0.21
C ASP A 82 -3.65 16.66 1.01
N PRO A 83 -3.08 15.53 0.58
CA PRO A 83 -2.11 14.82 1.38
C PRO A 83 -0.80 15.60 1.54
N GLU A 84 -0.39 15.77 2.80
CA GLU A 84 0.89 16.36 3.19
C GLU A 84 1.79 15.29 3.80
N LEU A 85 2.97 15.11 3.22
CA LEU A 85 3.99 14.20 3.75
C LEU A 85 4.91 14.95 4.72
N LYS A 86 5.13 14.35 5.88
CA LYS A 86 6.18 14.74 6.84
C LYS A 86 7.05 13.53 7.10
N GLU A 87 8.34 13.68 6.90
CA GLU A 87 9.29 12.60 7.16
C GLU A 87 9.33 12.28 8.66
N VAL A 88 9.18 11.01 9.03
CA VAL A 88 9.16 10.56 10.44
C VAL A 88 10.48 9.93 10.84
N SER A 89 11.16 9.32 9.87
CA SER A 89 12.45 8.69 10.05
C SER A 89 13.31 8.93 8.82
N GLU A 90 14.42 9.65 8.98
CA GLU A 90 15.58 9.53 8.10
C GLU A 90 16.43 8.37 8.64
N GLN A 91 16.29 7.16 8.08
CA GLN A 91 17.46 6.29 8.00
C GLN A 91 18.14 6.58 6.67
N SER A 92 18.74 7.76 6.61
CA SER A 92 19.57 8.20 5.49
C SER A 92 21.00 7.72 5.75
N MET A 93 21.44 6.78 4.93
CA MET A 93 22.73 6.88 4.24
C MET A 93 23.97 7.06 5.15
N SER A 94 24.35 6.04 5.90
CA SER A 94 25.74 5.92 6.36
C SER A 94 26.43 4.76 5.64
N GLY A 95 27.06 5.08 4.50
CA GLY A 95 28.10 4.28 3.85
C GLY A 95 27.64 2.99 3.17
N ASP A 96 27.87 2.88 1.87
CA ASP A 96 27.97 1.62 1.10
C ASP A 96 26.81 0.61 1.20
N SER A 97 25.64 1.01 1.69
CA SER A 97 24.50 0.11 1.83
C SER A 97 23.83 -0.09 0.48
N ASN A 98 23.65 -1.37 0.12
CA ASN A 98 23.05 -1.83 -1.13
C ASN A 98 21.70 -1.10 -1.36
N PRO A 99 21.39 -0.59 -2.57
CA PRO A 99 20.12 0.09 -2.86
C PRO A 99 18.88 -0.72 -2.48
N GLU A 100 19.02 -2.04 -2.44
CA GLU A 100 18.00 -3.01 -2.02
C GLU A 100 17.61 -2.91 -0.54
N GLU A 101 18.40 -2.25 0.31
CA GLU A 101 18.12 -2.06 1.74
C GLU A 101 17.44 -0.73 2.05
N GLN A 102 17.27 0.16 1.05
CA GLN A 102 16.72 1.49 1.26
C GLN A 102 15.20 1.45 1.41
N PHE A 103 14.70 2.11 2.46
CA PHE A 103 13.27 2.31 2.69
C PHE A 103 12.99 3.65 3.35
N LYS A 104 11.75 4.12 3.22
CA LYS A 104 11.26 5.34 3.89
C LYS A 104 9.92 5.11 4.55
N ILE A 105 9.72 5.74 5.71
CA ILE A 105 8.45 5.80 6.43
C ILE A 105 8.11 7.27 6.65
N LEU A 106 6.93 7.67 6.18
CA LEU A 106 6.46 9.05 6.17
C LEU A 106 5.14 9.14 6.92
N ARG A 107 4.98 10.19 7.72
CA ARG A 107 3.66 10.60 8.21
C ARG A 107 2.92 11.26 7.08
N ILE A 108 1.67 10.86 6.91
CA ILE A 108 0.78 11.46 5.94
C ILE A 108 -0.38 12.12 6.67
N ASN A 109 -0.58 13.41 6.44
CA ASN A 109 -1.74 14.15 6.92
C ASN A 109 -2.69 14.36 5.75
N ASN A 110 -3.98 14.58 6.02
CA ASN A 110 -4.98 15.01 5.01
C ASN A 110 -5.13 14.06 3.80
N TYR A 111 -4.72 12.79 3.92
CA TYR A 111 -4.88 11.77 2.87
C TYR A 111 -6.18 10.98 3.03
N MET A 112 -6.28 10.15 4.08
CA MET A 112 -7.52 9.50 4.50
C MET A 112 -7.58 9.57 6.03
N PRO A 113 -8.77 9.74 6.64
CA PRO A 113 -8.87 10.03 8.07
C PRO A 113 -8.22 9.00 9.01
N HIS A 114 -8.07 7.76 8.55
CA HIS A 114 -7.55 6.63 9.34
C HIS A 114 -6.13 6.21 8.93
N ILE A 115 -5.55 6.79 7.88
CA ILE A 115 -4.19 6.47 7.43
C ILE A 115 -3.25 7.56 7.92
N ARG A 116 -2.27 7.18 8.75
CA ARG A 116 -1.32 8.13 9.37
C ARG A 116 0.12 7.94 8.92
N LEU A 117 0.49 6.74 8.49
CA LEU A 117 1.82 6.43 7.99
C LEU A 117 1.74 5.72 6.63
N VAL A 118 2.67 6.07 5.77
CA VAL A 118 2.92 5.40 4.49
C VAL A 118 4.41 5.09 4.38
N SER A 119 4.75 4.03 3.66
CA SER A 119 6.13 3.62 3.44
C SER A 119 6.37 3.16 2.02
N TYR A 120 7.64 3.11 1.60
CA TYR A 120 8.07 2.51 0.35
C TYR A 120 9.51 2.01 0.41
N GLY A 121 9.89 1.10 -0.49
CA GLY A 121 11.23 0.49 -0.53
C GLY A 121 11.26 -0.91 0.12
N ASN A 122 12.35 -1.22 0.83
CA ASN A 122 12.54 -2.55 1.44
C ASN A 122 11.46 -2.89 2.49
N LEU A 123 10.60 -3.87 2.16
CA LEU A 123 9.48 -4.29 3.01
C LEU A 123 9.92 -4.86 4.38
N VAL A 124 11.02 -5.61 4.42
CA VAL A 124 11.52 -6.22 5.66
C VAL A 124 12.05 -5.15 6.61
N GLY A 125 12.85 -4.22 6.11
CA GLY A 125 13.37 -3.08 6.86
C GLY A 125 12.25 -2.20 7.43
N ILE A 126 11.20 -1.97 6.64
CA ILE A 126 10.00 -1.26 7.09
C ILE A 126 9.34 -2.00 8.26
N GLY A 127 9.08 -3.30 8.12
CA GLY A 127 8.43 -4.07 9.18
C GLY A 127 9.24 -4.08 10.49
N ASN A 128 10.57 -4.18 10.39
CA ASN A 128 11.47 -4.06 11.54
C ASN A 128 11.38 -2.68 12.20
N ALA A 129 11.41 -1.61 11.41
CA ALA A 129 11.31 -0.24 11.91
C ALA A 129 9.96 0.05 12.57
N LEU A 130 8.86 -0.47 12.02
CA LEU A 130 7.53 -0.37 12.61
C LEU A 130 7.46 -1.06 13.98
N ALA A 131 8.02 -2.28 14.09
CA ALA A 131 8.06 -3.02 15.35
C ALA A 131 8.86 -2.29 16.44
N LEU A 132 10.00 -1.67 16.07
CA LEU A 132 10.79 -0.84 17.00
C LEU A 132 10.02 0.38 17.50
N GLN A 133 9.12 0.93 16.68
CA GLN A 133 8.23 2.03 17.05
C GLN A 133 6.96 1.56 17.77
N GLN A 134 6.86 0.28 18.13
CA GLN A 134 5.69 -0.35 18.76
C GLN A 134 4.41 -0.27 17.91
N LEU A 135 4.57 -0.11 16.60
CA LEU A 135 3.49 -0.25 15.63
C LEU A 135 3.34 -1.73 15.29
N LYS A 136 2.10 -2.16 15.06
CA LYS A 136 1.76 -3.59 15.09
C LYS A 136 1.14 -4.08 13.78
N SER A 137 0.70 -3.17 12.90
CA SER A 137 0.01 -3.50 11.66
C SER A 137 0.61 -2.86 10.42
N LEU A 138 0.78 -3.67 9.37
CA LEU A 138 1.27 -3.25 8.06
C LEU A 138 0.32 -3.74 6.96
N LEU A 139 -0.11 -2.84 6.09
CA LEU A 139 -0.97 -3.15 4.94
C LEU A 139 -0.18 -3.01 3.64
N VAL A 140 -0.28 -4.01 2.77
CA VAL A 140 0.37 -4.05 1.45
C VAL A 140 -0.71 -4.19 0.36
N PRO A 141 -1.15 -3.07 -0.28
CA PRO A 141 -2.07 -3.11 -1.41
C PRO A 141 -1.36 -3.51 -2.70
N LEU A 142 -1.69 -4.70 -3.22
CA LEU A 142 -0.96 -5.33 -4.33
C LEU A 142 -1.32 -4.78 -5.70
N GLU A 143 -2.49 -4.16 -5.83
CA GLU A 143 -2.93 -3.51 -7.07
C GLU A 143 -2.05 -2.31 -7.42
N THR A 144 -1.34 -1.78 -6.43
CA THR A 144 -0.47 -0.61 -6.61
C THR A 144 0.91 -1.00 -7.15
N SER A 145 1.33 -2.25 -7.02
CA SER A 145 2.70 -2.67 -7.35
C SER A 145 2.97 -2.80 -8.85
N GLY A 146 1.92 -2.94 -9.69
CA GLY A 146 2.04 -3.17 -11.14
C GLY A 146 2.75 -4.49 -11.52
N LYS A 147 3.15 -5.31 -10.52
CA LYS A 147 3.85 -6.58 -10.66
C LYS A 147 3.02 -7.66 -9.98
N SER A 148 2.19 -8.33 -10.77
CA SER A 148 1.33 -9.44 -10.36
C SER A 148 1.78 -10.76 -10.96
N ASP A 149 3.02 -10.86 -11.42
CA ASP A 149 3.60 -12.11 -11.87
C ASP A 149 3.88 -13.03 -10.67
N TYR A 150 3.93 -14.33 -10.95
CA TYR A 150 4.00 -15.35 -9.90
C TYR A 150 5.25 -15.19 -9.02
N ASP A 151 6.42 -14.90 -9.59
CA ASP A 151 7.68 -14.79 -8.86
C ASP A 151 7.66 -13.60 -7.88
N SER A 152 7.09 -12.46 -8.30
CA SER A 152 6.86 -11.31 -7.42
C SER A 152 5.94 -11.67 -6.24
N LEU A 153 4.89 -12.46 -6.46
CA LEU A 153 3.98 -12.91 -5.39
C LEU A 153 4.65 -13.89 -4.43
N VAL A 154 5.52 -14.78 -4.93
CA VAL A 154 6.33 -15.67 -4.09
C VAL A 154 7.23 -14.85 -3.17
N LEU A 155 7.99 -13.92 -3.74
CA LEU A 155 8.93 -13.08 -2.99
C LEU A 155 8.20 -12.24 -1.93
N MET A 156 7.09 -11.62 -2.30
CA MET A 156 6.29 -10.79 -1.41
C MET A 156 5.67 -11.59 -0.26
N MET A 157 5.21 -12.82 -0.51
CA MET A 157 4.79 -13.75 0.55
C MET A 157 5.95 -14.14 1.47
N GLN A 158 7.15 -14.41 0.93
CA GLN A 158 8.32 -14.71 1.76
C GLN A 158 8.66 -13.55 2.70
N TYR A 159 8.65 -12.32 2.20
CA TYR A 159 8.84 -11.13 3.04
C TYR A 159 7.75 -11.01 4.11
N ALA A 160 6.48 -11.17 3.76
CA ALA A 160 5.39 -11.13 4.74
C ALA A 160 5.56 -12.18 5.85
N LYS A 161 5.99 -13.41 5.50
CA LYS A 161 6.26 -14.48 6.47
C LYS A 161 7.41 -14.12 7.42
N GLN A 162 8.43 -13.38 6.98
CA GLN A 162 9.56 -12.94 7.81
C GLN A 162 9.17 -11.87 8.84
N LEU A 163 8.10 -11.10 8.59
CA LEU A 163 7.64 -10.02 9.46
C LEU A 163 6.84 -10.49 10.70
N GLY A 164 7.24 -11.61 11.31
CA GLY A 164 6.56 -12.23 12.46
C GLY A 164 6.58 -11.41 13.76
N MET A 165 7.33 -10.31 13.78
CA MET A 165 7.37 -9.36 14.89
C MET A 165 6.18 -8.38 14.90
N LEU A 166 5.51 -8.21 13.77
CA LEU A 166 4.26 -7.45 13.69
C LEU A 166 3.09 -8.35 14.09
N GLU A 167 2.09 -7.81 14.78
CA GLU A 167 0.87 -8.56 15.08
C GLU A 167 0.07 -8.87 13.82
N ARG A 168 0.15 -7.99 12.81
CA ARG A 168 -0.62 -8.12 11.58
C ARG A 168 0.12 -7.58 10.35
N VAL A 169 0.26 -8.42 9.32
CA VAL A 169 0.64 -8.04 7.96
C VAL A 169 -0.48 -8.44 7.01
N ILE A 170 -1.08 -7.46 6.34
CA ILE A 170 -2.24 -7.67 5.46
C ILE A 170 -1.80 -7.52 4.03
N LEU A 171 -1.94 -8.60 3.25
CA LEU A 171 -1.80 -8.53 1.81
C LEU A 171 -3.20 -8.36 1.22
N CYS A 172 -3.41 -7.23 0.55
CA CYS A 172 -4.71 -6.85 0.02
C CYS A 172 -4.72 -6.90 -1.50
N THR A 173 -5.73 -7.54 -2.07
CA THR A 173 -5.94 -7.59 -3.52
C THR A 173 -7.42 -7.62 -3.89
N GLU A 174 -7.85 -6.89 -4.92
CA GLU A 174 -9.17 -7.03 -5.54
C GLU A 174 -9.22 -8.18 -6.56
N ASP A 175 -8.07 -8.72 -6.97
CA ASP A 175 -7.98 -9.80 -7.94
C ASP A 175 -8.06 -11.18 -7.27
N ASN A 176 -9.12 -11.92 -7.59
CA ASN A 176 -9.35 -13.27 -7.07
C ASN A 176 -8.23 -14.26 -7.42
N ASN A 177 -7.58 -14.10 -8.57
CA ASN A 177 -6.50 -14.98 -8.98
C ASN A 177 -5.24 -14.76 -8.12
N THR A 178 -4.85 -13.49 -7.94
CA THR A 178 -3.77 -13.08 -7.03
C THR A 178 -4.03 -13.58 -5.61
N TRP A 179 -5.26 -13.40 -5.10
CA TRP A 179 -5.65 -13.91 -3.79
C TRP A 179 -5.47 -15.44 -3.68
N SER A 180 -5.93 -16.18 -4.68
CA SER A 180 -5.83 -17.65 -4.71
C SER A 180 -4.39 -18.15 -4.70
N ILE A 181 -3.51 -17.48 -5.47
CA ILE A 181 -2.08 -17.77 -5.50
C ILE A 181 -1.46 -17.51 -4.13
N LEU A 182 -1.71 -16.34 -3.53
CA LEU A 182 -1.18 -16.00 -2.21
C LEU A 182 -1.69 -16.92 -1.12
N ASN A 183 -2.95 -17.33 -1.19
CA ASN A 183 -3.50 -18.29 -0.23
C ASN A 183 -2.79 -19.63 -0.32
N LYS A 184 -2.51 -20.14 -1.53
CA LYS A 184 -1.71 -21.37 -1.70
C LYS A 184 -0.29 -21.21 -1.14
N LEU A 185 0.37 -20.09 -1.45
CA LEU A 185 1.72 -19.79 -0.97
C LEU A 185 1.78 -19.60 0.56
N LEU A 186 0.71 -19.10 1.17
CA LEU A 186 0.62 -18.97 2.63
C LEU A 186 0.48 -20.34 3.30
N MET A 187 -0.20 -21.28 2.66
CA MET A 187 -0.43 -22.64 3.18
C MET A 187 0.75 -23.59 2.97
N SER A 188 1.66 -23.30 2.04
CA SER A 188 2.95 -24.01 1.89
C SER A 188 3.97 -23.56 2.94
#